data_AF-Q8YNX5-F1
#
_entry.id   AF-Q8YNX5-F1
#
_cell.length_a   1.000
_cell.length_b   1.000
_cell.length_c   1.000
_cell.angle_alpha   90.00
_cell.angle_beta   90.00
_cell.angle_gamma   90.00
#
_symmetry.space_group_name_H-M   'P 1'
#
loop_
_entity.id
_entity.type
_entity.pdbx_description
1 polymer ?
#
loop_
_entity_poly.entity_id
_entity_poly.type
_entity_poly.pdbx_seq_one_letter_code
_entity_poly.pdbx_strand_id
1 'polypeptide(L)'
;MLGLILMPRAVAVCLVPKDERCYEQVIKFRRTIYQNPKLIALGIEQHYHLTAHITLGYFGEVSSDLDRTKFSDTLSELSQKWLLNTPEFLISRVELRKFDDMTRYYRQPDWPSLNF
;
A
#
# COMPACT_ATOMS: atom_id res chain seq x y z
N MET A 1 -1.37 10.69 -4.99
CA MET A 1 -1.92 10.28 -3.67
C MET A 1 -3.40 10.66 -3.63
N LEU A 2 -4.22 10.07 -2.76
CA LEU A 2 -5.63 10.44 -2.59
C LEU A 2 -5.91 11.10 -1.22
N GLY A 3 -5.26 10.63 -0.16
CA GLY A 3 -5.50 11.12 1.20
C GLY A 3 -5.04 10.12 2.25
N LEU A 4 -5.47 10.32 3.50
CA LEU A 4 -5.24 9.37 4.58
C LEU A 4 -6.26 8.23 4.56
N ILE A 5 -5.83 7.04 4.97
CA ILE A 5 -6.69 5.89 5.23
C ILE A 5 -6.37 5.32 6.61
N LEU A 6 -7.42 5.04 7.37
CA LEU A 6 -7.34 4.27 8.60
C LEU A 6 -7.61 2.80 8.27
N MET A 7 -6.65 1.94 8.63
CA MET A 7 -6.74 0.50 8.50
C MET A 7 -6.84 -0.11 9.91
N PRO A 8 -7.27 -1.38 10.09
CA PRO A 8 -7.49 -1.97 11.41
C PRO A 8 -6.32 -1.86 12.41
N ARG A 9 -5.08 -1.74 11.93
CA ARG A 9 -3.86 -1.63 12.75
C ARG A 9 -2.86 -0.57 12.27
N ALA A 10 -3.26 0.30 11.34
CA ALA A 10 -2.34 1.24 10.72
C ALA A 10 -3.01 2.52 10.22
N VAL A 11 -2.25 3.59 10.14
CA VAL A 11 -2.58 4.78 9.36
C VAL A 11 -1.67 4.81 8.14
N ALA A 12 -2.25 5.08 6.98
CA ALA A 12 -1.51 5.08 5.72
C ALA A 12 -1.95 6.23 4.82
N VAL A 13 -1.11 6.52 3.82
CA VAL A 13 -1.48 7.31 2.66
C VAL A 13 -2.09 6.38 1.62
N CYS A 14 -3.31 6.69 1.17
CA CYS A 14 -3.96 6.02 0.05
C CYS A 14 -3.38 6.52 -1.28
N LEU A 15 -3.06 5.59 -2.16
CA LEU A 15 -2.56 5.86 -3.51
C LEU A 15 -3.61 5.44 -4.53
N VAL A 16 -3.74 6.26 -5.57
CA VAL A 16 -4.52 5.94 -6.76
C VAL A 16 -3.62 6.09 -7.98
N PRO A 17 -3.84 5.30 -9.04
CA PRO A 17 -3.19 5.52 -10.32
C PRO A 17 -3.51 6.93 -10.82
N LYS A 18 -2.51 7.57 -11.46
CA LYS A 18 -2.67 8.92 -12.03
C LYS A 18 -3.67 8.93 -13.18
N ASP A 19 -3.63 7.91 -14.02
CA ASP A 19 -4.47 7.75 -15.20
C ASP A 19 -4.72 6.26 -15.50
N GLU A 20 -5.49 6.00 -16.56
CA GLU A 20 -5.84 4.65 -17.02
C GLU A 20 -4.60 3.82 -17.39
N ARG A 21 -3.58 4.44 -17.97
CA ARG A 21 -2.34 3.76 -18.32
C ARG A 21 -1.62 3.24 -17.07
N CYS A 22 -1.51 4.07 -16.03
CA CYS A 22 -0.96 3.66 -14.74
C CYS A 22 -1.78 2.52 -14.11
N TYR A 23 -3.12 2.60 -14.19
CA TYR A 23 -4.00 1.54 -13.68
C TYR A 23 -3.74 0.21 -14.39
N GLU A 24 -3.71 0.22 -15.73
CA GLU A 24 -3.43 -0.97 -16.54
C GLU A 24 -2.05 -1.57 -16.28
N GLN A 25 -1.03 -0.74 -16.06
CA GLN A 25 0.31 -1.21 -15.68
C GLN A 25 0.28 -1.98 -14.36
N VAL A 26 -0.43 -1.48 -13.35
CA VAL A 26 -0.59 -2.17 -12.06
C VAL A 26 -1.35 -3.48 -12.23
N ILE A 27 -2.44 -3.50 -12.99
CA ILE A 27 -3.22 -4.73 -13.24
C ILE A 27 -2.38 -5.79 -13.96
N LYS A 28 -1.68 -5.41 -15.03
CA LYS A 28 -0.79 -6.32 -15.78
C LYS A 28 0.31 -6.88 -14.89
N PHE A 29 0.97 -6.03 -14.10
CA PHE A 29 2.00 -6.47 -13.16
C PHE A 29 1.46 -7.50 -12.16
N ARG A 30 0.29 -7.22 -11.55
CA ARG A 30 -0.35 -8.16 -10.62
C ARG A 30 -0.69 -9.49 -11.30
N ARG A 31 -1.22 -9.46 -12.53
CA ARG A 31 -1.50 -10.69 -13.29
C ARG A 31 -0.24 -11.52 -13.51
N THR A 32 0.89 -10.91 -13.85
CA THR A 32 2.17 -11.63 -14.01
C THR A 32 2.60 -12.37 -12.74
N ILE A 33 2.30 -11.84 -11.55
CA ILE A 33 2.56 -12.51 -10.28
C ILE A 33 1.52 -13.63 -10.05
N TYR A 34 0.25 -13.28 -9.97
CA TYR A 34 -0.77 -14.18 -9.47
C TYR A 34 -1.29 -15.20 -10.51
N GLN A 35 -0.95 -15.03 -11.79
CA GLN A 35 -1.22 -16.02 -12.84
C GLN A 35 0.00 -16.92 -13.11
N ASN A 36 1.09 -16.76 -12.36
CA ASN A 36 2.25 -17.63 -12.49
C ASN A 36 1.94 -19.03 -11.93
N PRO A 37 1.96 -20.10 -12.75
CA PRO A 37 1.60 -21.44 -12.29
C PRO A 37 2.46 -21.95 -11.14
N LYS A 38 3.74 -21.55 -11.08
CA LYS A 38 4.64 -21.92 -9.99
C LYS A 38 4.26 -21.26 -8.67
N LEU A 39 3.77 -20.02 -8.70
CA LEU A 39 3.30 -19.32 -7.50
C LEU A 39 1.93 -19.83 -7.06
N ILE A 40 1.04 -20.12 -8.01
CA ILE A 40 -0.26 -20.75 -7.75
C ILE A 40 -0.06 -22.12 -7.07
N ALA A 41 0.89 -22.93 -7.54
CA ALA A 41 1.20 -24.23 -6.94
C ALA A 41 1.70 -24.14 -5.48
N LEU A 42 2.17 -22.96 -5.04
CA LEU A 42 2.54 -22.67 -3.66
C LEU A 42 1.36 -22.13 -2.81
N GLY A 43 0.15 -22.05 -3.37
CA GLY A 43 -1.03 -21.49 -2.71
C GLY A 43 -1.06 -19.96 -2.68
N ILE A 44 -0.26 -19.28 -3.52
CA ILE A 44 -0.27 -17.81 -3.61
C ILE A 44 -1.42 -17.38 -4.51
N GLU A 45 -2.44 -16.76 -3.91
CA GLU A 45 -3.66 -16.32 -4.59
C GLU A 45 -3.80 -14.80 -4.61
N GLN A 46 -4.49 -14.28 -5.62
CA GLN A 46 -4.77 -12.85 -5.74
C GLN A 46 -6.00 -12.47 -4.90
N HIS A 47 -5.83 -11.58 -3.93
CA HIS A 47 -6.97 -10.86 -3.35
C HIS A 47 -7.57 -9.87 -4.37
N TYR A 48 -8.90 -9.85 -4.49
CA TYR A 48 -9.62 -9.08 -5.53
C TYR A 48 -9.24 -7.59 -5.56
N HIS A 49 -9.17 -6.94 -4.40
CA HIS A 49 -8.91 -5.51 -4.30
C HIS A 49 -7.48 -5.23 -3.82
N LEU A 50 -6.73 -4.44 -4.59
CA LEU A 50 -5.50 -3.82 -4.13
C LEU A 50 -5.83 -2.40 -3.66
N THR A 51 -5.71 -2.17 -2.36
CA THR A 51 -5.62 -0.80 -1.82
C THR A 51 -4.15 -0.42 -1.84
N ALA A 52 -3.69 0.28 -2.88
CA ALA A 52 -2.32 0.76 -2.92
C ALA A 52 -2.12 1.82 -1.83
N HIS A 53 -1.10 1.66 -0.99
CA HIS A 53 -0.87 2.56 0.14
C HIS A 53 0.60 2.62 0.56
N ILE A 54 0.94 3.70 1.26
CA ILE A 54 2.20 3.85 2.00
C ILE A 54 1.84 3.91 3.48
N THR A 55 2.18 2.88 4.25
CA THR A 55 1.97 2.91 5.69
C THR A 55 2.81 3.99 6.35
N LEU A 56 2.17 4.84 7.15
CA LEU A 56 2.85 5.90 7.92
C LEU A 56 3.17 5.43 9.34
N GLY A 57 2.32 4.58 9.92
CA GLY A 57 2.53 4.05 11.25
C GLY A 57 1.56 2.92 11.56
N TYR A 58 2.02 2.00 12.41
CA TYR A 58 1.21 0.93 12.98
C TYR A 58 0.85 1.30 14.42
N PHE A 59 -0.30 0.83 14.88
CA PHE A 59 -0.71 0.94 16.27
C PHE A 59 -1.09 -0.43 16.81
N GLY A 60 -0.82 -0.62 18.11
CA GLY A 60 -1.17 -1.83 18.85
C GLY A 60 -2.61 -1.78 19.35
N GLU A 61 -2.81 -2.11 20.61
CA GLU A 61 -4.11 -1.99 21.25
C GLU A 61 -4.60 -0.54 21.25
N VAL A 62 -5.81 -0.34 20.77
CA VAL A 62 -6.47 0.96 20.78
C VAL A 62 -7.18 1.10 22.11
N SER A 63 -6.80 2.13 22.89
CA SER A 63 -7.45 2.44 24.16
C SER A 63 -8.97 2.57 23.99
N SER A 64 -9.74 2.01 24.92
CA SER A 64 -11.21 2.19 24.99
C SER A 64 -11.60 3.65 25.13
N ASP A 65 -10.70 4.46 25.71
CA ASP A 65 -10.92 5.87 26.01
C ASP A 65 -10.48 6.78 24.86
N LEU A 66 -10.07 6.21 23.71
CA LEU A 66 -9.76 6.99 22.52
C LEU A 66 -11.02 7.76 22.08
N ASP A 67 -10.92 9.08 22.05
CA ASP A 67 -11.92 9.94 21.42
C ASP A 67 -11.88 9.74 19.89
N ARG A 68 -12.69 8.79 19.42
CA ARG A 68 -12.77 8.40 18.02
C ARG A 68 -13.29 9.53 17.13
N THR A 69 -14.17 10.38 17.66
CA THR A 69 -14.72 11.52 16.93
C THR A 69 -13.62 12.52 16.66
N LYS A 70 -12.92 12.98 17.71
CA LYS A 70 -11.80 13.91 17.57
C LYS A 70 -10.69 13.34 16.69
N PHE A 71 -10.40 12.05 16.80
CA PHE A 71 -9.41 11.39 15.93
C PHE A 71 -9.84 11.41 14.46
N SER A 72 -11.09 11.06 14.16
CA SER A 72 -11.66 11.11 12.81
C SER A 72 -11.65 12.53 12.23
N ASP A 73 -12.01 13.53 13.04
CA ASP A 73 -11.99 14.93 12.64
C ASP A 73 -10.58 15.39 12.30
N THR A 74 -9.60 15.05 13.16
CA THR A 74 -8.18 15.35 12.94
C THR A 74 -7.67 14.75 11.63
N LEU A 75 -7.98 13.48 11.35
CA LEU A 75 -7.59 12.83 10.09
C LEU A 75 -8.24 13.50 8.88
N SER A 76 -9.51 13.91 9.01
CA SER A 76 -10.27 14.57 7.95
C SER A 76 -9.70 15.96 7.64
N GLU A 77 -9.41 16.77 8.65
CA GLU A 77 -8.76 18.07 8.50
C GLU A 77 -7.38 17.96 7.85
N LEU A 78 -6.58 16.96 8.24
CA LEU A 78 -5.28 16.70 7.62
C LEU A 78 -5.43 16.30 6.15
N SER A 79 -6.38 15.41 5.84
CA SER A 79 -6.62 14.97 4.46
C SER A 79 -7.09 16.14 3.58
N GLN A 80 -7.90 17.06 4.12
CA GLN A 80 -8.36 18.26 3.40
C GLN A 80 -7.22 19.19 2.97
N LYS A 81 -6.15 19.30 3.78
CA LYS A 81 -4.98 20.13 3.45
C LYS A 81 -4.22 19.64 2.21
N TRP A 82 -4.34 18.37 1.84
CA TRP A 82 -3.61 17.79 0.71
C TRP A 82 -4.33 17.84 -0.64
N LEU A 83 -5.63 18.18 -0.65
CA LEU A 83 -6.45 18.19 -1.87
C LEU A 83 -5.94 19.13 -2.97
N LEU A 84 -5.19 20.19 -2.60
CA LEU A 84 -4.75 21.21 -3.56
C LEU A 84 -3.36 20.95 -4.15
N ASN A 85 -2.52 20.12 -3.51
CA ASN A 85 -1.13 19.89 -3.93
C ASN A 85 -0.67 18.47 -3.57
N THR A 86 -1.23 17.49 -4.26
CA THR A 86 -0.92 16.10 -3.95
C THR A 86 0.32 15.60 -4.70
N PRO A 87 1.40 15.17 -4.02
CA PRO A 87 2.56 14.61 -4.68
C PRO A 87 2.23 13.39 -5.54
N GLU A 88 2.94 13.33 -6.67
CA GLU A 88 3.00 12.18 -7.56
C GLU A 88 4.20 11.32 -7.19
N PHE A 89 4.04 10.01 -7.35
CA PHE A 89 5.10 9.04 -7.12
C PHE A 89 5.42 8.34 -8.43
N LEU A 90 6.69 8.34 -8.82
CA LEU A 90 7.18 7.52 -9.91
C LEU A 90 7.72 6.22 -9.34
N ILE A 91 7.23 5.09 -9.84
CA ILE A 91 7.74 3.76 -9.48
C ILE A 91 8.78 3.36 -10.52
N SER A 92 10.05 3.40 -10.15
CA SER A 92 11.17 2.96 -11.00
C SER A 92 11.55 1.49 -10.78
N ARG A 93 11.10 0.89 -9.67
CA ARG A 93 11.49 -0.46 -9.28
C ARG A 93 10.42 -1.16 -8.45
N VAL A 94 10.28 -2.46 -8.65
CA VAL A 94 9.50 -3.37 -7.80
C VAL A 94 10.37 -4.53 -7.35
N GLU A 95 10.17 -5.02 -6.13
CA GLU A 95 11.02 -6.03 -5.51
C GLU A 95 10.22 -7.05 -4.73
N LEU A 96 10.67 -8.31 -4.78
CA LEU A 96 10.32 -9.28 -3.75
C LEU A 96 11.14 -9.00 -2.49
N ARG A 97 10.45 -8.91 -1.35
CA ARG A 97 11.06 -8.72 -0.04
C ARG A 97 10.43 -9.63 0.99
N LYS A 98 11.24 -10.08 1.95
CA LYS A 98 10.80 -10.79 3.14
C LYS A 98 10.64 -9.77 4.27
N PHE A 99 9.67 -9.98 5.13
CA PHE A 99 9.53 -9.22 6.36
C PHE A 99 9.24 -10.20 7.50
N ASP A 100 9.80 -9.93 8.68
CA ASP A 100 9.50 -10.70 9.90
C ASP A 100 8.46 -9.95 10.75
N ASP A 101 8.47 -8.62 10.67
CA ASP A 101 7.49 -7.70 11.21
C ASP A 101 7.24 -6.55 10.22
N MET A 102 6.35 -5.62 10.56
CA MET A 102 6.00 -4.51 9.68
C MET A 102 6.99 -3.33 9.72
N THR A 103 8.13 -3.48 10.39
CA THR A 103 9.15 -2.43 10.57
C THR A 103 10.34 -2.60 9.63
N ARG A 104 10.56 -3.81 9.09
CA ARG A 104 11.73 -4.08 8.22
C ARG A 104 11.43 -5.06 7.09
N TYR A 105 11.90 -4.68 5.90
CA TYR A 105 11.81 -5.48 4.67
C TYR A 105 13.20 -5.83 4.16
N TYR A 106 13.56 -7.10 4.27
CA TYR A 106 14.83 -7.68 3.84
C TYR A 106 14.81 -8.01 2.35
N ARG A 107 16.00 -7.97 1.74
CA ARG A 107 16.24 -8.37 0.36
C ARG A 107 17.49 -9.25 0.30
N GLN A 108 17.47 -10.25 -0.57
CA GLN A 108 18.68 -10.94 -1.04
C GLN A 108 18.96 -10.57 -2.51
N PRO A 109 20.24 -10.54 -2.95
CA PRO A 109 20.59 -10.09 -4.30
C PRO A 109 19.94 -10.90 -5.42
N ASP A 110 19.75 -12.20 -5.21
CA ASP A 110 19.16 -13.18 -6.12
C ASP A 110 17.62 -13.13 -6.15
N TRP A 111 16.98 -12.39 -5.25
CA TRP A 111 15.52 -12.28 -5.25
C TRP A 111 15.02 -11.40 -6.40
N PRO A 112 13.86 -11.74 -6.99
CA PRO A 112 13.30 -11.00 -8.12
C PRO A 112 13.20 -9.49 -7.87
N SER A 113 13.54 -8.73 -8.90
CA SER A 113 13.26 -7.30 -9.01
C SER A 113 12.96 -6.93 -10.46
N LEU A 114 12.10 -5.95 -10.66
CA LEU A 114 11.77 -5.36 -11.95
C LEU A 114 12.17 -3.89 -11.90
N ASN A 115 12.92 -3.43 -12.90
CA ASN A 115 13.23 -2.01 -13.11
C ASN A 115 12.53 -1.52 -14.38
N PHE A 116 12.15 -0.24 -14.41
CA PHE A 116 11.44 0.40 -15.53
C PHE A 116 12.29 1.49 -16.19
#